data_AF-A0A962GXU2-F1
#
_entry.id   AF-A0A962GXU2-F1
#
_cell.length_a   1.000
_cell.length_b   1.000
_cell.length_c   1.000
_cell.angle_alpha   90.00
_cell.angle_beta   90.00
_cell.angle_gamma   90.00
#
_symmetry.space_group_name_H-M   'P 1'
#
loop_
_entity.id
_entity.type
_entity.pdbx_description
1 polymer ?
#
loop_
_entity_poly.entity_id
_entity_poly.type
_entity_poly.pdbx_seq_one_letter_code
_entity_poly.pdbx_strand_id
1 'polypeptide(L)' 'TGADSCVLTLTDGDGDTDTATISVTVNSADEIKLPGGSSSMDLWSLSLLGSLPLLLRRRRRS' A
#
# COMPACT_ATOMS: atom_id res chain seq x y z
N THR A 1 -3.38 -11.68 -7.79
CA THR A 1 -3.79 -11.02 -9.05
C THR A 1 -5.26 -11.32 -9.27
N GLY A 2 -5.98 -10.49 -10.03
CA GLY A 2 -7.39 -10.69 -10.37
C GLY A 2 -7.65 -10.19 -11.79
N ALA A 3 -8.47 -10.91 -12.55
CA ALA A 3 -8.85 -10.53 -13.91
C ALA A 3 -10.34 -10.22 -13.96
N ASP A 4 -10.70 -9.22 -14.77
CA ASP A 4 -12.08 -8.83 -15.03
C ASP A 4 -12.23 -8.38 -16.49
N SER A 5 -13.46 -8.37 -17.01
CA SER A 5 -13.73 -7.92 -18.36
C SER A 5 -15.13 -7.33 -18.49
N CYS A 6 -15.27 -6.34 -19.37
CA CYS A 6 -16.56 -5.79 -19.74
C CYS A 6 -16.70 -5.69 -21.26
N VAL A 7 -17.94 -5.65 -21.73
CA VAL A 7 -18.27 -5.43 -23.14
C VAL A 7 -18.62 -3.95 -23.33
N LEU A 8 -17.99 -3.32 -24.31
CA LEU A 8 -18.30 -1.98 -24.76
C LEU A 8 -19.10 -2.09 -26.06
N THR A 9 -20.21 -1.35 -26.13
CA THR A 9 -20.97 -1.14 -27.35
C THR A 9 -20.83 0.32 -27.75
N LEU A 10 -20.37 0.58 -28.98
CA LEU A 10 -20.33 1.92 -29.56
C LEU A 10 -21.40 2.05 -30.63
N THR A 11 -22.04 3.22 -30.68
CA THR A 11 -22.93 3.61 -31.78
C THR A 11 -22.41 4.91 -32.36
N ASP A 12 -22.22 4.98 -33.67
CA ASP A 12 -21.80 6.21 -34.34
C ASP A 12 -22.98 7.15 -34.66
N GLY A 13 -22.68 8.25 -35.35
CA GLY A 13 -23.69 9.24 -35.73
C GLY A 13 -24.68 8.78 -36.79
N ASP A 14 -24.32 7.75 -37.56
CA ASP A 14 -25.15 7.16 -38.61
C ASP A 14 -26.01 6.00 -38.07
N GLY A 15 -25.76 5.56 -36.83
CA GLY A 15 -26.53 4.56 -36.10
C GLY A 15 -25.94 3.15 -36.16
N ASP A 16 -24.79 3.00 -36.80
CA ASP A 16 -24.07 1.73 -36.86
C ASP A 16 -23.49 1.39 -35.49
N THR A 17 -23.55 0.09 -35.13
CA THR A 17 -23.17 -0.40 -33.81
C THR A 17 -22.03 -1.39 -33.89
N ASP A 18 -21.02 -1.20 -33.04
CA ASP A 18 -19.88 -2.11 -32.89
C ASP A 18 -19.71 -2.53 -31.43
N THR A 19 -19.16 -3.74 -31.24
CA THR A 19 -18.91 -4.29 -29.90
C THR A 19 -17.45 -4.70 -29.73
N ALA A 20 -16.89 -4.44 -28.55
CA ALA A 20 -15.53 -4.80 -28.20
C ALA A 20 -15.44 -5.28 -26.75
N THR A 21 -14.52 -6.20 -26.47
CA THR A 21 -14.24 -6.66 -25.10
C THR A 21 -13.03 -5.92 -24.54
N ILE A 22 -13.20 -5.32 -23.37
CA ILE A 22 -12.12 -4.71 -22.60
C ILE A 22 -11.74 -5.67 -21.48
N SER A 23 -10.47 -6.02 -21.39
CA SER A 23 -9.93 -6.89 -20.34
C SER A 23 -9.07 -6.09 -19.37
N VAL A 24 -9.28 -6.28 -18.07
CA VAL A 24 -8.53 -5.65 -16.99
C VAL A 24 -7.85 -6.72 -16.15
N THR A 25 -6.57 -6.51 -15.85
CA THR A 25 -5.81 -7.38 -14.95
C THR A 25 -5.24 -6.55 -13.81
N VAL A 26 -5.63 -6.88 -12.59
CA VAL A 26 -5.13 -6.28 -11.35
C VAL A 26 -4.01 -7.15 -10.80
N ASN A 27 -2.82 -6.57 -10.71
CA ASN A 27 -1.68 -7.20 -10.06
C ASN A 27 -1.61 -6.78 -8.59
N SER A 28 -1.16 -7.70 -7.74
CA SER A 28 -0.85 -7.37 -6.35
C SER A 28 0.36 -6.44 -6.35
N ALA A 29 0.28 -5.34 -5.60
CA ALA A 29 1.44 -4.51 -5.34
C ALA A 29 2.36 -5.21 -4.34
N ASP A 30 3.66 -4.95 -4.44
CA ASP A 30 4.60 -5.36 -3.41
C ASP A 30 4.26 -4.67 -2.08
N GLU A 31 4.36 -5.42 -0.99
CA GLU A 31 4.21 -4.88 0.35
C GLU A 31 5.43 -4.01 0.69
N ILE A 32 5.19 -2.75 1.11
CA ILE A 32 6.25 -1.91 1.66
C ILE A 32 6.56 -2.40 3.07
N LYS A 33 7.59 -3.23 3.18
CA LYS A 33 8.14 -3.64 4.47
C LYS A 33 8.97 -2.50 5.05
N LEU A 34 8.38 -1.75 5.97
CA LEU A 34 9.14 -0.83 6.80
C LEU A 34 10.09 -1.63 7.71
N PRO A 35 11.33 -1.14 7.93
CA PRO A 35 12.22 -1.76 8.91
C PRO A 35 11.56 -1.69 10.29
N GLY A 36 11.25 -2.85 10.86
CA GLY A 36 10.63 -2.97 12.16
C GLY A 36 9.14 -3.28 12.17
N GLY A 37 8.62 -4.04 11.19
CA GLY A 37 7.43 -4.89 11.33
C GLY A 37 6.09 -4.21 11.67
N SER A 38 4.99 -4.88 11.37
CA SER A 38 3.62 -4.38 11.61
C SER A 38 3.08 -4.78 12.99
N SER A 39 3.96 -5.05 13.97
CA SER A 39 3.56 -5.56 15.28
C SER A 39 3.93 -4.60 16.41
N SER A 40 3.08 -4.55 17.44
CA SER A 40 3.28 -3.74 18.64
C SER A 40 4.54 -4.09 19.46
N MET A 41 5.39 -5.04 19.01
CA MET A 41 6.58 -5.53 19.70
C MET A 41 7.85 -5.51 18.84
N ASP A 42 7.93 -4.69 17.80
CA ASP A 42 9.12 -4.65 16.97
C ASP A 42 10.33 -3.98 17.66
N LEU A 43 11.53 -4.57 17.46
CA LEU A 43 12.77 -4.20 18.17
C LEU A 43 13.16 -2.72 18.00
N TRP A 44 12.83 -2.12 16.86
CA TRP A 44 13.06 -0.69 16.60
C TRP A 44 12.21 0.18 17.54
N SER A 45 10.92 -0.16 17.73
CA SER A 45 10.00 0.51 18.65
C SER A 45 10.40 0.31 20.13
N LEU A 46 10.88 -0.87 20.50
CA LEU A 46 11.37 -1.18 21.86
C LEU A 46 12.64 -0.41 22.23
N SER A 47 13.55 -0.19 21.26
CA SER A 47 14.78 0.57 21.50
C SER A 47 14.52 2.05 21.82
N LEU A 48 13.45 2.66 21.28
CA LEU A 48 13.03 4.02 21.62
C LEU A 48 12.49 4.12 23.06
N LEU A 49 11.77 3.10 23.53
CA LEU A 49 11.23 3.04 24.90
C LEU A 49 12.31 2.76 25.95
N GLY A 50 13.26 1.86 25.65
CA GLY A 50 14.33 1.49 26.58
C GLY A 50 15.41 2.56 26.77
N SER A 51 15.61 3.44 25.78
CA SER A 51 16.62 4.50 25.83
C SER A 51 16.10 5.83 26.42
N LEU A 52 14.78 6.04 26.46
CA LEU A 52 14.16 7.24 27.01
C LEU A 52 14.62 7.61 28.45
N PRO A 53 14.64 6.69 29.44
CA PRO A 53 15.11 7.01 30.79
C PRO A 53 16.62 7.30 30.84
N LEU A 54 17.41 6.70 29.95
CA LEU A 54 18.85 6.96 29.83
C LEU A 54 19.14 8.33 29.19
N LEU A 55 18.37 8.73 28.19
CA LEU A 55 18.46 10.06 27.57
C LEU A 55 18.03 11.18 28.54
N LEU A 56 16.98 10.96 29.34
CA LEU A 56 16.52 11.92 30.34
C LEU A 56 17.54 12.11 31.49
N ARG A 57 18.36 11.10 31.80
CA ARG A 57 19.42 11.20 32.81
C ARG A 57 20.59 12.08 32.36
N ARG A 58 20.86 12.17 31.05
CA ARG A 58 21.96 12.99 30.51
C ARG A 58 21.65 14.49 30.55
N ARG A 59 20.38 14.90 30.69
CA ARG A 59 19.97 16.32 30.70
C ARG A 59 19.88 16.95 32.09
N ARG A 60 20.18 16.20 33.17
CA ARG A 60 20.18 16.70 34.57
C ARG A 60 21.58 16.96 35.14
N ARG A 61 22.60 17.08 34.28
CA ARG A 61 23.92 17.59 34.67
C ARG A 61 24.28 18.73 33.71
N SER A 62 23.76 19.91 34.01
CA SER A 62 24.27 21.21 33.57
C SER A 62 24.54 22.02 34.84
#